data_AF-A0A7C7A7S5-F1
#
_entry.id   AF-A0A7C7A7S5-F1
#
_cell.length_a   1.000
_cell.length_b   1.000
_cell.length_c   1.000
_cell.angle_alpha   90.00
_cell.angle_beta   90.00
_cell.angle_gamma   90.00
#
_symmetry.space_group_name_H-M   'P 1'
#
loop_
_entity.id
_entity.type
_entity.pdbx_description
1 polymer ?
#
loop_
_entity_poly.entity_id
_entity_poly.type
_entity_poly.pdbx_seq_one_letter_code
_entity_poly.pdbx_strand_id
1 'polypeptide(L)'
;MNTDKNDMEKILFQAKKDVDKFFSGFPYANLNKSVHCNLKNGRKPVSVNTINYKLSLKYSALGICILLLLIGGFYNYNEKSFRSDASMGEPISKQMLKFEDENIYQWLHFFKINKPYHKDNNLLAVIWNPINNGDFEMVYSSMFENSSKPLPVHIIGFPENKSSIIIISSIDDDEKYIHYRIISYKDNKLFTFVEQNYVIGGKIEVVDGAIKETRLVPKNLVGKNGEQDMRRIVTYFIPYQLDKYGNITLPLEELKINKGEHVAIIGDDSVPIEISDSKLLLDWNRDDSLVNINNDIKHLYACNSGNEYIYIKPLNGGMSKRIFINVMDGDEADKEN
;
A
#
# COMPACT_ATOMS: atom_id res chain seq x y z
N MET A 1 -31.65 0.01 -50.45
CA MET A 1 -30.23 -0.14 -50.84
C MET A 1 -29.67 1.22 -51.31
N ASN A 2 -29.76 2.25 -50.45
CA ASN A 2 -29.41 3.65 -50.82
C ASN A 2 -28.68 4.41 -49.69
N THR A 3 -28.41 3.75 -48.56
CA THR A 3 -27.76 4.31 -47.37
C THR A 3 -26.22 4.27 -47.49
N ASP A 4 -25.65 3.18 -48.03
CA ASP A 4 -24.20 3.05 -48.23
C ASP A 4 -23.58 4.10 -49.17
N LYS A 5 -24.32 4.52 -50.19
CA LYS A 5 -23.82 5.50 -51.17
C LYS A 5 -23.64 6.88 -50.55
N ASN A 6 -24.54 7.26 -49.64
CA ASN A 6 -24.53 8.56 -48.99
C ASN A 6 -23.40 8.67 -47.95
N ASP A 7 -23.07 7.55 -47.28
CA ASP A 7 -21.95 7.49 -46.34
C ASP A 7 -20.60 7.50 -47.07
N MET A 8 -20.51 6.85 -48.23
CA MET A 8 -19.32 6.91 -49.09
C MET A 8 -19.05 8.33 -49.62
N GLU A 9 -20.10 9.05 -50.04
CA GLU A 9 -19.97 10.45 -50.50
C GLU A 9 -19.48 11.38 -49.38
N LYS A 10 -19.95 11.18 -48.14
CA LYS A 10 -19.43 11.93 -46.97
C LYS A 10 -17.95 11.65 -46.70
N ILE A 11 -17.54 10.38 -46.76
CA ILE A 11 -16.14 9.99 -46.55
C ILE A 11 -15.25 10.61 -47.62
N LEU A 12 -15.66 10.57 -48.90
CA LEU A 12 -14.91 11.16 -50.00
C LEU A 12 -14.81 12.69 -49.87
N PHE A 13 -15.90 13.34 -49.45
CA PHE A 13 -15.90 14.79 -49.23
C PHE A 13 -14.96 15.20 -48.09
N GLN A 14 -14.95 14.43 -47.00
CA GLN A 14 -14.07 14.66 -45.86
C GLN A 14 -12.60 14.41 -46.22
N ALA A 15 -12.31 13.30 -46.91
CA ALA A 15 -10.96 13.00 -47.40
C ALA A 15 -10.43 14.10 -48.32
N LYS A 16 -11.26 14.65 -49.20
CA LYS A 16 -10.89 15.77 -50.07
C LYS A 16 -10.54 17.03 -49.27
N LYS A 17 -11.35 17.35 -48.25
CA LYS A 17 -11.10 18.50 -47.37
C LYS A 17 -9.80 18.36 -46.58
N ASP A 18 -9.50 17.15 -46.11
CA ASP A 18 -8.27 16.87 -45.34
C ASP A 18 -7.02 16.89 -46.24
N VAL A 19 -7.13 16.41 -47.47
CA VAL A 19 -6.11 16.51 -48.52
C VAL A 19 -5.83 17.99 -48.86
N ASP A 20 -6.86 18.78 -49.12
CA ASP A 20 -6.70 20.21 -49.43
C ASP A 20 -6.06 20.96 -48.25
N LYS A 21 -6.42 20.62 -47.01
CA LYS A 21 -5.81 21.18 -45.80
C LYS A 21 -4.34 20.78 -45.67
N PHE A 22 -4.00 19.51 -45.92
CA PHE A 22 -2.63 19.01 -45.87
C PHE A 22 -1.72 19.71 -46.90
N PHE A 23 -2.22 19.89 -48.12
CA PHE A 23 -1.45 20.51 -49.21
C PHE A 23 -1.48 22.04 -49.22
N SER A 24 -2.38 22.68 -48.48
CA SER A 24 -2.44 24.15 -48.35
C SER A 24 -1.20 24.77 -47.71
N GLY A 25 -0.50 24.02 -46.85
CA GLY A 25 0.75 24.44 -46.22
C GLY A 25 2.01 24.14 -47.03
N PHE A 26 1.90 23.42 -48.14
CA PHE A 26 3.06 23.06 -48.96
C PHE A 26 3.33 24.15 -50.03
N PRO A 27 4.55 24.72 -50.10
CA PRO A 27 4.86 25.82 -51.02
C PRO A 27 5.13 25.28 -52.44
N TYR A 28 4.10 24.71 -53.08
CA TYR A 28 4.17 24.15 -54.43
C TYR A 28 4.73 25.14 -55.47
N ALA A 29 4.42 26.42 -55.32
CA ALA A 29 4.91 27.48 -56.21
C ALA A 29 6.45 27.61 -56.21
N ASN A 30 7.11 27.38 -55.06
CA ASN A 30 8.57 27.49 -54.94
C ASN A 30 9.28 26.26 -55.54
N LEU A 31 8.68 25.08 -55.40
CA LEU A 31 9.23 23.84 -55.98
C LEU A 31 9.05 23.79 -57.50
N ASN A 32 7.91 24.26 -58.03
CA ASN A 32 7.71 24.35 -59.49
C ASN A 32 8.64 25.35 -60.15
N LYS A 33 9.02 26.44 -59.48
CA LYS A 33 9.98 27.42 -60.03
C LYS A 33 11.37 26.81 -60.20
N SER A 34 11.81 25.98 -59.25
CA SER A 34 13.10 25.29 -59.31
C SER A 34 13.12 24.19 -60.39
N VAL A 35 12.03 23.44 -60.52
CA VAL A 35 11.89 22.40 -61.56
C VAL A 35 11.78 23.01 -62.96
N HIS A 36 11.00 24.10 -63.13
CA HIS A 36 10.92 24.80 -64.41
C HIS A 36 12.22 25.50 -64.80
N CYS A 37 12.99 26.06 -63.85
CA CYS A 37 14.33 26.58 -64.13
C CYS A 37 15.27 25.49 -64.66
N ASN A 38 15.22 24.30 -64.08
CA ASN A 38 16.06 23.16 -64.48
C ASN A 38 15.66 22.55 -65.83
N LEU A 39 14.37 22.60 -66.19
CA LEU A 39 13.87 22.13 -67.49
C LEU A 39 14.09 23.14 -68.62
N LYS A 40 13.97 24.45 -68.35
CA LYS A 40 14.06 25.50 -69.39
C LYS A 40 15.50 25.83 -69.80
N ASN A 41 16.47 25.67 -68.89
CA ASN A 41 17.86 26.07 -69.14
C ASN A 41 18.79 24.93 -69.60
N GLY A 42 18.28 23.69 -69.67
CA GLY A 42 19.08 22.49 -69.94
C GLY A 42 20.10 22.22 -68.82
N ARG A 43 20.37 20.94 -68.53
CA ARG A 43 21.44 20.58 -67.59
C ARG A 43 22.78 20.98 -68.20
N LYS A 44 23.37 22.10 -67.75
CA LYS A 44 24.79 22.35 -68.01
C LYS A 44 25.61 21.29 -67.27
N PRO A 45 26.56 20.61 -67.92
CA PRO A 45 27.45 19.69 -67.23
C PRO A 45 28.25 20.49 -66.20
N VAL A 46 28.17 20.07 -64.94
CA VAL A 46 29.04 20.58 -63.88
C VAL A 46 30.47 20.16 -64.24
N SER A 47 31.38 21.12 -64.40
CA SER A 47 32.79 20.80 -64.58
C SER A 47 33.29 20.09 -63.33
N VAL A 48 33.59 18.80 -63.46
CA VAL A 48 34.26 18.05 -62.40
C VAL A 48 35.71 18.51 -62.39
N ASN A 49 36.02 19.52 -61.56
CA ASN A 49 37.39 19.75 -61.15
C ASN A 49 37.85 18.47 -60.45
N THR A 50 38.92 17.87 -60.94
CA THR A 50 39.60 16.73 -60.35
C THR A 50 40.19 17.15 -59.01
N ILE A 51 39.37 17.06 -57.95
CA ILE A 51 39.81 17.28 -56.57
C ILE A 51 40.69 16.10 -56.16
N ASN A 52 41.92 16.42 -55.77
CA ASN A 52 42.94 15.48 -55.30
C ASN A 52 42.40 14.58 -54.17
N TYR A 53 42.14 13.30 -54.49
CA TYR A 53 41.56 12.27 -53.62
C TYR A 53 42.39 11.93 -52.35
N LYS A 54 43.62 12.44 -52.23
CA LYS A 54 44.47 12.18 -51.04
C LYS A 54 44.07 12.97 -49.79
N LEU A 55 43.25 14.02 -49.89
CA LEU A 55 42.77 14.76 -48.71
C LEU A 55 41.41 14.26 -48.17
N SER A 56 40.54 13.67 -48.99
CA SER A 56 39.18 13.30 -48.55
C SER A 56 39.13 12.06 -47.65
N LEU A 57 40.12 11.17 -47.71
CA LEU A 57 40.18 10.01 -46.80
C LEU A 57 40.48 10.41 -45.34
N LYS A 58 41.24 11.48 -45.10
CA LYS A 58 41.58 11.91 -43.74
C LYS A 58 40.40 12.58 -43.01
N TYR A 59 39.51 13.24 -43.75
CA TYR A 59 38.31 13.87 -43.19
C TYR A 59 37.09 12.94 -43.17
N SER A 60 37.08 11.88 -44.00
CA SER A 60 36.01 10.86 -44.01
C SER A 60 35.97 10.06 -42.70
N ALA A 61 37.14 9.61 -42.20
CA ALA A 61 37.21 8.89 -40.92
C ALA A 61 36.76 9.77 -39.74
N LEU A 62 37.15 11.05 -39.75
CA LEU A 62 36.79 12.02 -38.71
C LEU A 62 35.28 12.32 -38.72
N GLY A 63 34.67 12.43 -39.90
CA GLY A 63 33.23 12.60 -40.06
C GLY A 63 32.45 11.39 -39.55
N ILE A 64 32.92 10.16 -39.82
CA ILE A 64 32.30 8.93 -39.32
C ILE A 64 32.43 8.84 -37.79
N CYS A 65 33.59 9.20 -37.21
CA CYS A 65 33.77 9.23 -35.76
C CYS A 65 32.86 10.27 -35.08
N ILE A 66 32.70 11.46 -35.65
CA ILE A 66 31.78 12.48 -35.14
C ILE A 66 30.33 12.00 -35.24
N LEU A 67 29.95 11.35 -36.34
CA LEU A 67 28.61 10.79 -36.50
C LEU A 67 28.34 9.67 -35.48
N LEU A 68 29.32 8.79 -35.23
CA LEU A 68 29.22 7.74 -34.20
C LEU A 68 29.18 8.32 -32.79
N LEU A 69 29.91 9.40 -32.51
CA LEU A 69 29.84 10.12 -31.23
C LEU A 69 28.50 10.82 -31.04
N LEU A 70 27.93 11.39 -32.10
CA LEU A 70 26.60 12.01 -32.06
C LEU A 70 25.51 10.97 -31.89
N ILE A 71 25.58 9.83 -32.59
CA ILE A 71 24.64 8.71 -32.43
C ILE A 71 24.78 8.11 -31.02
N GLY A 72 26.00 7.88 -30.53
CA GLY A 72 26.27 7.38 -29.19
C GLY A 72 25.86 8.36 -28.09
N GLY A 73 26.01 9.67 -28.33
CA GLY A 73 25.51 10.73 -27.46
C GLY A 73 23.99 10.79 -27.43
N PHE A 74 23.32 10.63 -28.57
CA PHE A 74 21.86 10.59 -28.66
C PHE A 74 21.28 9.32 -28.01
N TYR A 75 21.95 8.18 -28.18
CA TYR A 75 21.57 6.92 -27.54
C TYR A 75 21.75 7.00 -26.01
N ASN A 76 22.89 7.51 -25.52
CA ASN A 76 23.11 7.71 -24.08
C ASN A 76 22.19 8.78 -23.47
N TYR A 77 21.87 9.83 -24.23
CA TYR A 77 20.93 10.87 -23.79
C TYR A 77 19.50 10.32 -23.71
N ASN A 78 19.06 9.54 -24.71
CA ASN A 78 17.77 8.88 -24.67
C ASN A 78 17.71 7.78 -23.60
N GLU A 79 18.78 7.00 -23.42
CA GLU A 79 18.88 5.97 -22.38
C GLU A 79 18.87 6.60 -20.98
N LYS A 80 19.54 7.74 -20.76
CA LYS A 80 19.43 8.51 -19.51
C LYS A 80 18.08 9.19 -19.32
N SER A 81 17.39 9.58 -20.40
CA SER A 81 16.05 10.16 -20.32
C SER A 81 14.95 9.12 -20.05
N PHE A 82 15.18 7.85 -20.43
CA PHE A 82 14.28 6.72 -20.15
C PHE A 82 14.65 5.95 -18.87
N ARG A 83 15.92 6.06 -18.42
CA ARG A 83 16.38 5.68 -17.08
C ARG A 83 16.50 6.91 -16.18
N SER A 84 15.48 7.78 -16.17
CA SER A 84 15.22 8.46 -14.91
C SER A 84 14.74 7.37 -13.97
N ASP A 85 15.58 6.95 -13.02
CA ASP A 85 15.12 6.12 -11.91
C ASP A 85 13.81 6.73 -11.42
N ALA A 86 12.72 5.99 -11.54
CA ALA A 86 11.42 6.45 -11.10
C ALA A 86 11.52 6.63 -9.58
N SER A 87 11.85 7.85 -9.15
CA SER A 87 11.96 8.18 -7.74
C SER A 87 10.55 8.14 -7.17
N MET A 88 10.30 7.24 -6.21
CA MET A 88 9.06 7.21 -5.44
C MET A 88 8.88 8.45 -4.54
N GLY A 89 9.73 9.47 -4.69
CA GLY A 89 9.85 10.60 -3.79
C GLY A 89 10.66 10.26 -2.54
N GLU A 90 10.94 11.27 -1.73
CA GLU A 90 11.51 11.06 -0.40
C GLU A 90 10.41 10.60 0.57
N PRO A 91 10.67 9.61 1.44
CA PRO A 91 9.69 9.21 2.42
C PRO A 91 9.51 10.32 3.47
N ILE A 92 8.26 10.55 3.85
CA ILE A 92 7.87 11.55 4.86
C ILE A 92 8.19 11.10 6.28
N SER A 93 8.36 9.79 6.50
CA SER A 93 8.74 9.19 7.77
C SER A 93 9.52 7.91 7.53
N LYS A 94 10.53 7.68 8.37
CA LYS A 94 11.37 6.48 8.38
C LYS A 94 11.45 5.97 9.82
N GLN A 95 11.11 4.71 10.02
CA GLN A 95 11.15 4.07 11.33
C GLN A 95 11.87 2.74 11.22
N MET A 96 12.77 2.45 12.15
CA MET A 96 13.50 1.19 12.16
C MET A 96 12.72 0.16 12.99
N LEU A 97 12.50 -1.01 12.40
CA LEU A 97 11.92 -2.17 13.06
C LEU A 97 13.07 -2.99 13.66
N LYS A 98 13.12 -3.05 14.99
CA LYS A 98 14.10 -3.87 15.72
C LYS A 98 13.38 -5.07 16.32
N PHE A 99 13.87 -6.26 16.01
CA PHE A 99 13.41 -7.51 16.59
C PHE A 99 14.46 -7.96 17.62
N GLU A 100 14.04 -8.32 18.84
CA GLU A 100 14.95 -8.47 19.98
C GLU A 100 16.00 -9.58 19.80
N ASP A 101 15.67 -10.64 19.06
CA ASP A 101 16.50 -11.84 18.93
C ASP A 101 17.28 -11.96 17.61
N GLU A 102 17.06 -11.03 16.69
CA GLU A 102 17.67 -11.07 15.37
C GLU A 102 18.37 -9.74 15.13
N ASN A 103 19.67 -9.78 14.79
CA ASN A 103 20.39 -8.61 14.25
C ASN A 103 19.85 -8.19 12.86
N ILE A 104 18.55 -8.35 12.63
CA ILE A 104 17.81 -8.00 11.45
C ILE A 104 17.18 -6.64 11.73
N TYR A 105 17.61 -5.65 10.95
CA TYR A 105 17.08 -4.30 11.00
C TYR A 105 16.31 -4.07 9.71
N GLN A 106 14.99 -3.95 9.83
CA GLN A 106 14.12 -3.58 8.71
C GLN A 106 13.73 -2.12 8.81
N TRP A 107 13.43 -1.50 7.67
CA TRP A 107 13.04 -0.09 7.63
C TRP A 107 11.62 0.06 7.13
N LEU A 108 10.77 0.66 7.96
CA LEU A 108 9.45 1.12 7.59
C LEU A 108 9.53 2.55 7.07
N HIS A 109 9.20 2.73 5.80
CA HIS A 109 9.12 4.02 5.14
C HIS A 109 7.67 4.36 4.79
N PHE A 110 7.29 5.62 4.99
CA PHE A 110 6.02 6.16 4.52
C PHE A 110 6.27 7.15 3.39
N PHE A 111 5.65 6.94 2.24
CA PHE A 111 5.75 7.81 1.07
C PHE A 111 4.41 8.50 0.82
N LYS A 112 4.45 9.80 0.51
CA LYS A 112 3.26 10.48 0.01
C LYS A 112 2.99 10.01 -1.42
N ILE A 113 1.78 9.53 -1.67
CA ILE A 113 1.33 9.13 -3.01
C ILE A 113 0.08 9.92 -3.38
N ASN A 114 -0.10 10.22 -4.65
CA ASN A 114 -1.33 10.82 -5.17
C ASN A 114 -2.01 9.79 -6.05
N LYS A 115 -3.32 9.58 -5.86
CA LYS A 115 -4.10 8.73 -6.77
C LYS A 115 -4.37 9.51 -8.07
N PRO A 116 -4.43 8.85 -9.25
CA PRO A 116 -4.56 9.53 -10.54
C PRO A 116 -5.76 10.49 -10.65
N TYR A 117 -6.83 10.24 -9.91
CA TYR A 117 -8.09 11.00 -9.99
C TYR A 117 -8.48 11.71 -8.69
N HIS A 118 -7.71 11.55 -7.61
CA HIS A 118 -8.03 12.09 -6.29
C HIS A 118 -6.83 12.80 -5.70
N LYS A 119 -7.02 14.07 -5.32
CA LYS A 119 -5.99 14.90 -4.67
C LYS A 119 -6.00 14.73 -3.14
N ASP A 120 -6.25 13.51 -2.68
CA ASP A 120 -6.28 13.23 -1.25
C ASP A 120 -4.85 12.98 -0.76
N ASN A 121 -4.57 13.34 0.49
CA ASN A 121 -3.30 12.97 1.11
C ASN A 121 -3.32 11.46 1.32
N ASN A 122 -2.46 10.71 0.63
CA ASN A 122 -2.41 9.26 0.73
C ASN A 122 -0.99 8.84 1.09
N LEU A 123 -0.83 7.83 1.95
CA LEU A 123 0.48 7.33 2.35
C LEU A 123 0.68 5.87 1.98
N LEU A 124 1.74 5.59 1.23
CA LEU A 124 2.21 4.24 1.00
C LEU A 124 3.23 3.86 2.07
N ALA A 125 2.87 2.93 2.94
CA ALA A 125 3.83 2.32 3.87
C ALA A 125 4.57 1.17 3.16
N VAL A 126 5.88 1.11 3.33
CA VAL A 126 6.74 0.09 2.73
C VAL A 126 7.73 -0.40 3.78
N ILE A 127 7.82 -1.72 3.97
CA ILE A 127 8.89 -2.32 4.77
C ILE A 127 9.97 -2.86 3.84
N TRP A 128 11.19 -2.39 4.06
CA TRP A 128 12.40 -2.79 3.37
C TRP A 128 13.18 -3.78 4.23
N ASN A 129 13.56 -4.90 3.63
CA ASN A 129 14.44 -5.89 4.22
C ASN A 129 15.84 -5.79 3.58
N PRO A 130 16.91 -5.72 4.38
CA PRO A 130 18.26 -5.76 3.83
C PRO A 130 18.55 -7.12 3.19
N ILE A 131 19.16 -7.09 2.01
CA ILE A 131 19.72 -8.25 1.32
C ILE A 131 21.24 -8.23 1.50
N ASN A 132 21.90 -9.31 1.12
CA ASN A 132 23.36 -9.35 0.98
C ASN A 132 23.85 -8.20 0.09
N ASN A 133 25.04 -7.69 0.39
CA ASN A 133 25.75 -6.62 -0.35
C ASN A 133 25.18 -5.20 -0.19
N GLY A 134 24.33 -4.95 0.81
CA GLY A 134 23.82 -3.60 1.11
C GLY A 134 22.63 -3.17 0.25
N ASP A 135 22.09 -4.08 -0.55
CA ASP A 135 20.83 -3.90 -1.28
C ASP A 135 19.63 -4.12 -0.35
N PHE A 136 18.45 -3.69 -0.79
CA PHE A 136 17.19 -3.84 -0.06
C PHE A 136 16.08 -4.36 -0.98
N GLU A 137 15.22 -5.23 -0.44
CA GLU A 137 13.99 -5.66 -1.09
C GLU A 137 12.77 -5.16 -0.33
N MET A 138 11.69 -4.91 -1.06
CA MET A 138 10.38 -4.66 -0.47
C MET A 138 9.79 -5.98 -0.02
N VAL A 139 9.51 -6.12 1.27
CA VAL A 139 8.88 -7.32 1.85
C VAL A 139 7.42 -7.10 2.25
N TYR A 140 6.99 -5.84 2.33
CA TYR A 140 5.62 -5.47 2.62
C TYR A 140 5.30 -4.09 2.08
N SER A 141 4.05 -3.90 1.64
CA SER A 141 3.51 -2.57 1.37
C SER A 141 2.03 -2.50 1.69
N SER A 142 1.56 -1.33 2.13
CA SER A 142 0.13 -1.08 2.35
C SER A 142 -0.23 0.39 2.17
N MET A 143 -1.46 0.62 1.71
CA MET A 143 -1.98 1.93 1.34
C MET A 143 -2.85 2.48 2.48
N PHE A 144 -2.49 3.65 3.01
CA PHE A 144 -3.24 4.43 3.98
C PHE A 144 -3.91 5.60 3.26
N GLU A 145 -5.21 5.49 3.07
CA GLU A 145 -5.98 6.48 2.32
C GLU A 145 -6.34 7.71 3.14
N ASN A 146 -6.43 8.88 2.51
CA ASN A 146 -6.77 10.15 3.16
C ASN A 146 -6.04 10.37 4.51
N SER A 147 -4.76 10.01 4.54
CA SER A 147 -3.90 10.03 5.70
C SER A 147 -2.64 10.83 5.39
N SER A 148 -2.08 11.47 6.41
CA SER A 148 -0.95 12.40 6.26
C SER A 148 0.10 12.25 7.35
N LYS A 149 -0.27 11.72 8.51
CA LYS A 149 0.58 11.64 9.71
C LYS A 149 0.78 10.18 10.12
N PRO A 150 1.92 9.55 9.76
CA PRO A 150 2.33 8.27 10.35
C PRO A 150 2.48 8.37 11.87
N LEU A 151 2.01 7.36 12.59
CA LEU A 151 2.23 7.22 14.03
C LEU A 151 3.48 6.37 14.31
N PRO A 152 4.04 6.43 15.54
CA PRO A 152 5.09 5.51 15.97
C PRO A 152 4.67 4.05 15.79
N VAL A 153 5.56 3.24 15.22
CA VAL A 153 5.36 1.80 15.10
C VAL A 153 5.47 1.14 16.47
N HIS A 154 4.56 0.20 16.76
CA HIS A 154 4.64 -0.63 17.94
C HIS A 154 5.01 -2.06 17.54
N ILE A 155 5.86 -2.70 18.34
CA ILE A 155 6.29 -4.09 18.15
C ILE A 155 6.02 -4.85 19.45
N ILE A 156 5.35 -5.99 19.34
CA ILE A 156 5.07 -6.92 20.45
C ILE A 156 5.85 -8.20 20.18
N GLY A 157 6.85 -8.50 20.99
CA GLY A 157 7.58 -9.76 20.95
C GLY A 157 6.80 -10.90 21.60
N PHE A 158 7.04 -12.13 21.15
CA PHE A 158 6.54 -13.32 21.84
C PHE A 158 7.64 -13.91 22.74
N PRO A 159 7.31 -14.40 23.94
CA PRO A 159 8.28 -15.09 24.80
C PRO A 159 8.92 -16.27 24.07
N GLU A 160 10.25 -16.39 24.18
CA GLU A 160 11.05 -17.52 23.67
C GLU A 160 10.98 -17.74 22.14
N ASN A 161 10.39 -16.80 21.40
CA ASN A 161 10.19 -16.90 19.96
C ASN A 161 10.69 -15.65 19.25
N LYS A 162 11.29 -15.84 18.08
CA LYS A 162 11.83 -14.76 17.24
C LYS A 162 10.75 -13.95 16.53
N SER A 163 9.52 -14.43 16.59
CA SER A 163 8.40 -13.78 15.94
C SER A 163 7.92 -12.54 16.69
N SER A 164 7.27 -11.64 15.98
CA SER A 164 6.70 -10.43 16.58
C SER A 164 5.42 -9.99 15.88
N ILE A 165 4.59 -9.22 16.56
CA ILE A 165 3.52 -8.44 15.95
C ILE A 165 3.99 -7.00 15.76
N ILE A 166 3.71 -6.43 14.60
CA ILE A 166 4.04 -5.07 14.22
C ILE A 166 2.71 -4.34 13.99
N ILE A 167 2.52 -3.21 14.66
CA ILE A 167 1.37 -2.34 14.49
C ILE A 167 1.82 -1.09 13.76
N ILE A 168 1.38 -0.97 12.51
CA ILE A 168 1.62 0.22 11.68
C ILE A 168 0.33 1.03 11.66
N SER A 169 0.40 2.32 11.98
CA SER A 169 -0.78 3.19 11.96
C SER A 169 -0.47 4.59 11.45
N SER A 170 -1.52 5.27 11.01
CA SER A 170 -1.48 6.68 10.62
C SER A 170 -2.85 7.32 10.82
N ILE A 171 -2.84 8.65 10.89
CA ILE A 171 -4.02 9.48 11.10
C ILE A 171 -4.13 10.53 10.00
N ASP A 172 -5.34 11.02 9.80
CA ASP A 172 -5.61 12.14 8.91
C ASP A 172 -5.24 13.49 9.54
N ASP A 173 -5.25 14.53 8.71
CA ASP A 173 -4.92 15.89 9.13
C ASP A 173 -5.84 16.39 10.25
N ASP A 174 -7.13 16.03 10.17
CA ASP A 174 -8.18 16.42 11.13
C ASP A 174 -8.27 15.48 12.34
N GLU A 175 -7.45 14.42 12.38
CA GLU A 175 -7.44 13.39 13.44
C GLU A 175 -8.81 12.73 13.67
N LYS A 176 -9.66 12.73 12.63
CA LYS A 176 -11.02 12.20 12.66
C LYS A 176 -11.03 10.68 12.62
N TYR A 177 -10.07 10.08 11.93
CA TYR A 177 -9.98 8.63 11.82
C TYR A 177 -8.54 8.13 11.84
N ILE A 178 -8.39 6.90 12.30
CA ILE A 178 -7.12 6.18 12.20
C ILE A 178 -7.22 5.10 11.14
N HIS A 179 -6.08 4.79 10.57
CA HIS A 179 -5.84 3.63 9.73
C HIS A 179 -4.76 2.82 10.40
N TYR A 180 -4.94 1.50 10.48
CA TYR A 180 -3.93 0.65 11.09
C TYR A 180 -3.84 -0.72 10.42
N ARG A 181 -2.67 -1.34 10.57
CA ARG A 181 -2.33 -2.69 10.15
C ARG A 181 -1.75 -3.42 11.33
N ILE A 182 -2.25 -4.63 11.61
CA ILE A 182 -1.63 -5.57 12.54
C ILE A 182 -0.97 -6.64 11.69
N ILE A 183 0.36 -6.73 11.78
CA ILE A 183 1.18 -7.55 10.90
C ILE A 183 1.99 -8.51 11.77
N SER A 184 2.04 -9.78 11.40
CA SER A 184 2.91 -10.78 11.98
C SER A 184 4.23 -10.83 11.23
N TYR A 185 5.35 -10.85 11.96
CA TYR A 185 6.64 -11.28 11.45
C TYR A 185 6.94 -12.67 11.99
N LYS A 186 7.04 -13.67 11.11
CA LYS A 186 7.34 -15.07 11.44
C LYS A 186 8.05 -15.73 10.25
N ASP A 187 9.06 -16.54 10.52
CA ASP A 187 9.83 -17.27 9.49
C ASP A 187 10.34 -16.37 8.34
N ASN A 188 10.86 -15.19 8.71
CA ASN A 188 11.32 -14.13 7.79
C ASN A 188 10.26 -13.62 6.81
N LYS A 189 8.97 -13.77 7.13
CA LYS A 189 7.85 -13.33 6.31
C LYS A 189 6.91 -12.45 7.11
N LEU A 190 6.26 -11.53 6.39
CA LEU A 190 5.25 -10.63 6.95
C LEU A 190 3.86 -11.08 6.49
N PHE A 191 2.93 -11.17 7.43
CA PHE A 191 1.54 -11.56 7.19
C PHE A 191 0.60 -10.52 7.82
N THR A 192 -0.45 -10.09 7.12
CA THR A 192 -1.40 -9.13 7.68
C THR A 192 -2.54 -9.87 8.36
N PHE A 193 -2.76 -9.63 9.66
CA PHE A 193 -3.90 -10.16 10.39
C PHE A 193 -5.11 -9.24 10.32
N VAL A 194 -4.87 -7.93 10.47
CA VAL A 194 -5.94 -6.93 10.49
C VAL A 194 -5.53 -5.75 9.64
N GLU A 195 -6.41 -5.37 8.72
CA GLU A 195 -6.34 -4.15 7.96
C GLU A 195 -7.60 -3.33 8.22
N GLN A 196 -7.43 -2.11 8.75
CA GLN A 196 -8.53 -1.20 9.04
C GLN A 196 -8.25 0.18 8.50
N ASN A 197 -9.26 0.74 7.84
CA ASN A 197 -9.23 2.07 7.26
C ASN A 197 -10.43 2.87 7.78
N TYR A 198 -10.25 4.17 7.94
CA TYR A 198 -11.32 5.10 8.33
C TYR A 198 -12.00 4.75 9.67
N VAL A 199 -11.22 4.33 10.68
CA VAL A 199 -11.75 4.04 12.01
C VAL A 199 -12.04 5.34 12.74
N ILE A 200 -13.32 5.72 12.80
CA ILE A 200 -13.81 7.00 13.33
C ILE A 200 -13.54 7.12 14.83
N GLY A 201 -12.98 8.25 15.26
CA GLY A 201 -12.59 8.49 16.65
C GLY A 201 -11.61 7.44 17.17
N GLY A 202 -10.86 6.83 16.24
CA GLY A 202 -10.09 5.65 16.50
C GLY A 202 -8.86 5.92 17.36
N LYS A 203 -8.47 4.95 18.18
CA LYS A 203 -7.18 4.95 18.88
C LYS A 203 -6.65 3.53 18.94
N ILE A 204 -5.35 3.36 18.70
CA ILE A 204 -4.67 2.06 18.80
C ILE A 204 -3.53 2.18 19.81
N GLU A 205 -3.47 1.27 20.77
CA GLU A 205 -2.48 1.26 21.85
C GLU A 205 -2.03 -0.17 22.10
N VAL A 206 -0.82 -0.34 22.66
CA VAL A 206 -0.36 -1.62 23.18
C VAL A 206 -0.41 -1.57 24.70
N VAL A 207 -1.16 -2.50 25.30
CA VAL A 207 -1.36 -2.59 26.76
C VAL A 207 -1.11 -4.04 27.16
N ASP A 208 -0.07 -4.26 27.96
CA ASP A 208 0.28 -5.56 28.54
C ASP A 208 0.32 -6.70 27.50
N GLY A 209 0.90 -6.45 26.31
CA GLY A 209 1.01 -7.42 25.23
C GLY A 209 -0.26 -7.60 24.37
N ALA A 210 -1.38 -6.98 24.74
CA ALA A 210 -2.58 -6.88 23.89
C ALA A 210 -2.58 -5.57 23.09
N ILE A 211 -3.33 -5.57 21.98
CA ILE A 211 -3.55 -4.36 21.17
C ILE A 211 -4.94 -3.83 21.49
N LYS A 212 -5.01 -2.69 22.17
CA LYS A 212 -6.26 -2.02 22.52
C LYS A 212 -6.67 -1.07 21.41
N GLU A 213 -7.80 -1.36 20.79
CA GLU A 213 -8.44 -0.51 19.80
C GLU A 213 -9.70 0.12 20.39
N THR A 214 -9.81 1.44 20.26
CA THR A 214 -11.03 2.19 20.57
C THR A 214 -11.59 2.77 19.30
N ARG A 215 -12.90 2.72 19.10
CA ARG A 215 -13.61 3.38 17.99
C ARG A 215 -14.96 3.91 18.39
N LEU A 216 -15.46 4.88 17.61
CA LEU A 216 -16.84 5.36 17.69
C LEU A 216 -17.69 4.68 16.62
N VAL A 217 -18.84 4.14 17.05
CA VAL A 217 -19.81 3.54 16.13
C VAL A 217 -21.19 4.18 16.34
N PRO A 218 -21.99 4.36 15.29
CA PRO A 218 -23.36 4.84 15.45
C PRO A 218 -24.18 3.90 16.33
N LYS A 219 -24.92 4.43 17.31
CA LYS A 219 -25.78 3.61 18.19
C LYS A 219 -26.92 2.93 17.44
N ASN A 220 -27.41 3.53 16.36
CA ASN A 220 -28.53 3.02 15.57
C ASN A 220 -28.05 2.52 14.20
N LEU A 221 -27.61 1.26 14.12
CA LEU A 221 -27.70 0.51 12.85
C LEU A 221 -29.16 0.11 12.52
N VAL A 222 -30.09 0.31 13.45
CA VAL A 222 -31.54 0.13 13.26
C VAL A 222 -32.28 1.39 13.71
N GLY A 223 -32.85 2.13 12.76
CA GLY A 223 -34.01 2.99 13.01
C GLY A 223 -33.76 4.47 13.37
N LYS A 224 -33.90 5.31 12.34
CA LYS A 224 -34.47 6.67 12.31
C LYS A 224 -34.07 7.73 13.36
N ASN A 225 -33.49 8.79 12.79
CA ASN A 225 -33.59 10.20 13.14
C ASN A 225 -32.84 10.68 14.39
N GLY A 226 -31.66 11.24 14.13
CA GLY A 226 -30.92 12.10 15.04
C GLY A 226 -29.45 12.09 14.64
N GLU A 227 -28.89 13.25 14.31
CA GLU A 227 -27.45 13.40 14.28
C GLU A 227 -26.86 12.98 15.65
N GLN A 228 -25.87 12.09 15.59
CA GLN A 228 -24.77 11.95 16.55
C GLN A 228 -25.03 11.35 17.93
N ASP A 229 -25.71 10.20 18.02
CA ASP A 229 -25.45 9.33 19.18
C ASP A 229 -24.46 8.23 18.80
N MET A 230 -23.17 8.51 19.07
CA MET A 230 -22.06 7.57 18.85
C MET A 230 -21.78 6.81 20.15
N ARG A 231 -21.56 5.50 20.04
CA ARG A 231 -21.08 4.66 21.15
C ARG A 231 -19.60 4.38 20.97
N ARG A 232 -18.85 4.55 22.06
CA ARG A 232 -17.47 4.07 22.15
C ARG A 232 -17.48 2.54 22.28
N ILE A 233 -16.71 1.87 21.41
CA ILE A 233 -16.39 0.45 21.50
C ILE A 233 -14.89 0.34 21.77
N VAL A 234 -14.53 -0.56 22.69
CA VAL A 234 -13.15 -0.91 22.99
C VAL A 234 -12.98 -2.41 22.73
N THR A 235 -11.97 -2.77 21.95
CA THR A 235 -11.62 -4.14 21.60
C THR A 235 -10.15 -4.39 21.93
N TYR A 236 -9.85 -5.45 22.66
CA TYR A 236 -8.49 -5.93 22.87
C TYR A 236 -8.22 -7.08 21.91
N PHE A 237 -7.30 -6.87 20.97
CA PHE A 237 -6.76 -7.95 20.16
C PHE A 237 -5.66 -8.66 20.94
N ILE A 238 -5.85 -9.96 21.18
CA ILE A 238 -4.85 -10.85 21.75
C ILE A 238 -4.21 -11.60 20.59
N PRO A 239 -2.98 -11.25 20.18
CA PRO A 239 -2.33 -12.01 19.14
C PRO A 239 -1.78 -13.32 19.70
N TYR A 240 -1.87 -14.39 18.90
CA TYR A 240 -1.22 -15.66 19.18
C TYR A 240 -0.41 -16.14 17.97
N GLN A 241 0.56 -17.00 18.25
CA GLN A 241 1.28 -17.72 17.21
C GLN A 241 1.47 -19.17 17.59
N LEU A 242 1.66 -20.01 16.57
CA LEU A 242 2.08 -21.40 16.77
C LEU A 242 3.60 -21.51 16.68
N ASP A 243 4.19 -22.19 17.67
CA ASP A 243 5.59 -22.62 17.62
C ASP A 243 5.80 -23.77 16.61
N LYS A 244 7.05 -24.20 16.44
CA LYS A 244 7.42 -25.32 15.56
C LYS A 244 6.78 -26.67 15.93
N TYR A 245 6.21 -26.79 17.13
CA TYR A 245 5.53 -27.99 17.64
C TYR A 245 4.00 -27.85 17.57
N GLY A 246 3.49 -26.73 17.06
CA GLY A 246 2.06 -26.43 17.00
C GLY A 246 1.48 -25.95 18.33
N ASN A 247 2.29 -25.57 19.33
CA ASN A 247 1.79 -25.00 20.58
C ASN A 247 1.54 -23.51 20.45
N ILE A 248 0.53 -23.02 21.17
CA ILE A 248 0.24 -21.59 21.25
C ILE A 248 1.34 -20.88 22.05
N THR A 249 1.78 -19.75 21.53
CA THR A 249 2.59 -18.74 22.20
C THR A 249 1.78 -17.45 22.24
N LEU A 250 1.82 -16.75 23.38
CA LEU A 250 1.09 -15.50 23.64
C LEU A 250 2.08 -14.46 24.16
N PRO A 251 1.88 -13.17 23.85
CA PRO A 251 2.70 -12.10 24.39
C PRO A 251 2.30 -11.69 25.81
N LEU A 252 1.22 -12.27 26.35
CA LEU A 252 0.62 -11.87 27.61
C LEU A 252 0.12 -13.08 28.40
N GLU A 253 0.14 -12.94 29.72
CA GLU A 253 -0.40 -13.93 30.67
C GLU A 253 -1.66 -13.43 31.39
N GLU A 254 -1.85 -12.11 31.44
CA GLU A 254 -2.97 -11.45 32.10
C GLU A 254 -3.54 -10.36 31.19
N LEU A 255 -4.87 -10.26 31.15
CA LEU A 255 -5.59 -9.18 30.48
C LEU A 255 -6.62 -8.57 31.44
N LYS A 256 -6.54 -7.24 31.60
CA LYS A 256 -7.51 -6.44 32.36
C LYS A 256 -8.40 -5.67 31.40
N ILE A 257 -9.72 -5.86 31.53
CA ILE A 257 -10.73 -5.20 30.70
C ILE A 257 -11.90 -4.75 31.56
N ASN A 258 -12.73 -3.85 31.03
CA ASN A 258 -13.99 -3.45 31.63
C ASN A 258 -15.15 -4.28 31.08
N LYS A 259 -16.18 -4.46 31.91
CA LYS A 259 -17.47 -4.97 31.46
C LYS A 259 -18.00 -4.12 30.31
N GLY A 260 -18.46 -4.77 29.24
CA GLY A 260 -18.92 -4.12 28.01
C GLY A 260 -17.86 -3.91 26.94
N GLU A 261 -16.60 -4.23 27.22
CA GLU A 261 -15.52 -4.25 26.23
C GLU A 261 -15.43 -5.62 25.52
N HIS A 262 -14.70 -5.66 24.42
CA HIS A 262 -14.56 -6.82 23.55
C HIS A 262 -13.14 -7.38 23.58
N VAL A 263 -13.03 -8.67 23.32
CA VAL A 263 -11.75 -9.36 23.11
C VAL A 263 -11.81 -10.06 21.75
N ALA A 264 -10.73 -9.95 20.99
CA ALA A 264 -10.58 -10.62 19.70
C ALA A 264 -9.27 -11.39 19.70
N ILE A 265 -9.32 -12.71 19.50
CA ILE A 265 -8.11 -13.53 19.44
C ILE A 265 -7.71 -13.68 17.98
N ILE A 266 -6.51 -13.19 17.64
CA ILE A 266 -6.01 -13.09 16.26
C ILE A 266 -4.71 -13.87 16.11
N GLY A 267 -4.49 -14.59 15.02
CA GLY A 267 -3.26 -15.37 14.86
C GLY A 267 -3.19 -16.08 13.54
N ASP A 268 -2.33 -17.10 13.46
CA ASP A 268 -2.01 -17.84 12.24
C ASP A 268 -3.28 -18.44 11.58
N ASP A 269 -3.73 -17.85 10.46
CA ASP A 269 -4.94 -18.23 9.71
C ASP A 269 -4.99 -19.73 9.31
N SER A 270 -3.86 -20.44 9.41
CA SER A 270 -3.78 -21.85 9.03
C SER A 270 -4.34 -22.83 10.07
N VAL A 271 -4.55 -22.41 11.32
CA VAL A 271 -5.00 -23.32 12.39
C VAL A 271 -6.04 -22.65 13.28
N PRO A 272 -7.31 -23.06 13.19
CA PRO A 272 -8.34 -22.53 14.08
C PRO A 272 -8.08 -22.94 15.53
N ILE A 273 -8.56 -22.09 16.44
CA ILE A 273 -8.44 -22.28 17.89
C ILE A 273 -9.80 -22.49 18.55
N GLU A 274 -9.77 -23.23 19.65
CA GLU A 274 -10.84 -23.32 20.63
C GLU A 274 -10.49 -22.52 21.87
N ILE A 275 -11.51 -21.93 22.48
CA ILE A 275 -11.43 -21.22 23.74
C ILE A 275 -12.34 -21.96 24.72
N SER A 276 -11.87 -22.22 25.93
CA SER A 276 -12.69 -22.82 26.98
C SER A 276 -13.89 -21.94 27.30
N ASP A 277 -15.03 -22.56 27.60
CA ASP A 277 -16.22 -21.87 28.09
C ASP A 277 -15.86 -20.91 29.23
N SER A 278 -16.29 -19.66 29.11
CA SER A 278 -16.05 -18.61 30.09
C SER A 278 -17.38 -18.09 30.64
N LYS A 279 -17.40 -17.78 31.93
CA LYS A 279 -18.55 -17.11 32.58
C LYS A 279 -18.49 -15.60 32.42
N LEU A 280 -17.29 -15.07 32.16
CA LEU A 280 -17.04 -13.62 32.00
C LEU A 280 -17.14 -13.19 30.54
N LEU A 281 -16.63 -14.02 29.63
CA LEU A 281 -16.52 -13.76 28.20
C LEU A 281 -17.50 -14.65 27.43
N LEU A 282 -18.41 -14.04 26.68
CA LEU A 282 -19.35 -14.77 25.83
C LEU A 282 -18.96 -14.63 24.37
N ASP A 283 -19.11 -15.71 23.60
CA ASP A 283 -18.96 -15.69 22.15
C ASP A 283 -19.86 -14.60 21.55
N TRP A 284 -19.24 -13.73 20.77
CA TRP A 284 -19.91 -12.61 20.13
C TRP A 284 -19.96 -12.85 18.63
N ASN A 285 -21.02 -13.54 18.20
CA ASN A 285 -21.30 -13.77 16.79
C ASN A 285 -22.06 -12.55 16.24
N ARG A 286 -21.37 -11.56 15.68
CA ARG A 286 -22.03 -10.46 14.95
C ARG A 286 -22.02 -10.79 13.46
N ASP A 287 -23.19 -11.16 12.93
CA ASP A 287 -23.45 -11.35 11.50
C ASP A 287 -23.33 -10.05 10.67
N ASP A 288 -23.22 -8.88 11.30
CA ASP A 288 -22.99 -7.58 10.67
C ASP A 288 -21.67 -6.99 11.17
N SER A 289 -20.58 -7.25 10.43
CA SER A 289 -19.23 -6.91 10.87
C SER A 289 -18.91 -5.42 10.63
N LEU A 290 -18.83 -4.63 11.71
CA LEU A 290 -18.28 -3.26 11.73
C LEU A 290 -16.78 -3.21 11.40
N VAL A 291 -16.17 -4.37 11.26
CA VAL A 291 -14.77 -4.61 11.00
C VAL A 291 -14.77 -5.74 9.97
N ASN A 292 -14.35 -5.49 8.73
CA ASN A 292 -14.22 -6.56 7.74
C ASN A 292 -13.05 -7.45 8.18
N ILE A 293 -13.36 -8.51 8.93
CA ILE A 293 -12.37 -9.37 9.57
C ILE A 293 -12.46 -10.75 8.93
N ASN A 294 -11.28 -11.34 8.71
CA ASN A 294 -11.09 -12.72 8.28
C ASN A 294 -11.92 -13.69 9.15
N ASN A 295 -12.45 -14.76 8.56
CA ASN A 295 -13.38 -15.70 9.22
C ASN A 295 -12.79 -16.45 10.43
N ASP A 296 -11.49 -16.30 10.71
CA ASP A 296 -10.74 -17.08 11.70
C ASP A 296 -10.51 -16.34 13.04
N ILE A 297 -11.09 -15.15 13.22
CA ILE A 297 -10.97 -14.37 14.47
C ILE A 297 -12.09 -14.74 15.44
N LYS A 298 -11.69 -15.15 16.66
CA LYS A 298 -12.64 -15.44 17.75
C LYS A 298 -12.95 -14.17 18.53
N HIS A 299 -14.21 -13.74 18.46
CA HIS A 299 -14.70 -12.56 19.15
C HIS A 299 -15.46 -12.91 20.41
N LEU A 300 -15.10 -12.25 21.50
CA LEU A 300 -15.70 -12.41 22.82
C LEU A 300 -16.16 -11.06 23.35
N TYR A 301 -17.20 -11.08 24.16
CA TYR A 301 -17.77 -9.91 24.83
C TYR A 301 -17.73 -10.08 26.35
N ALA A 302 -17.20 -9.08 27.05
CA ALA A 302 -17.12 -9.07 28.52
C ALA A 302 -18.48 -8.76 29.13
N CYS A 303 -19.23 -9.82 29.48
CA CYS A 303 -20.61 -9.71 29.96
C CYS A 303 -20.69 -9.57 31.48
N ASN A 304 -19.80 -10.22 32.23
CA ASN A 304 -19.80 -10.23 33.69
C ASN A 304 -18.44 -9.80 34.24
N SER A 305 -18.45 -9.10 35.38
CA SER A 305 -17.23 -8.78 36.12
C SER A 305 -16.74 -9.97 36.94
N GLY A 306 -15.45 -10.00 37.23
CA GLY A 306 -14.80 -11.06 38.00
C GLY A 306 -13.42 -11.42 37.49
N ASN A 307 -12.91 -12.55 37.95
CA ASN A 307 -11.61 -13.10 37.54
C ASN A 307 -11.77 -14.55 37.09
N GLU A 308 -11.20 -14.89 35.95
CA GLU A 308 -11.27 -16.25 35.40
C GLU A 308 -10.00 -16.57 34.60
N TYR A 309 -9.61 -17.84 34.57
CA TYR A 309 -8.63 -18.32 33.59
C TYR A 309 -9.37 -18.87 32.38
N ILE A 310 -9.06 -18.33 31.19
CA ILE A 310 -9.47 -18.95 29.93
C ILE A 310 -8.31 -19.77 29.37
N TYR A 311 -8.64 -20.84 28.64
CA TYR A 311 -7.68 -21.67 27.95
C TYR A 311 -7.90 -21.56 26.45
N ILE A 312 -6.82 -21.30 25.72
CA ILE A 312 -6.82 -21.29 24.25
C ILE A 312 -6.04 -22.50 23.79
N LYS A 313 -6.57 -23.23 22.80
CA LYS A 313 -5.95 -24.44 22.26
C LYS A 313 -6.10 -24.51 20.74
N PRO A 314 -5.08 -24.97 20.00
CA PRO A 314 -5.23 -25.28 18.57
C PRO A 314 -6.11 -26.51 18.36
N LEU A 315 -6.96 -26.49 17.31
CA LEU A 315 -7.78 -27.64 16.93
C LEU A 315 -6.96 -28.85 16.46
N ASN A 316 -5.83 -28.59 15.79
CA ASN A 316 -5.03 -29.62 15.13
C ASN A 316 -4.03 -30.35 16.06
N GLY A 317 -4.20 -30.22 17.38
CA GLY A 317 -3.26 -30.71 18.38
C GLY A 317 -2.24 -29.65 18.81
N GLY A 318 -1.73 -29.78 20.04
CA GLY A 318 -0.89 -28.79 20.70
C GLY A 318 -1.31 -28.57 22.16
N MET A 319 -0.41 -28.00 22.96
CA MET A 319 -0.70 -27.66 24.35
C MET A 319 -1.58 -26.41 24.43
N SER A 320 -2.52 -26.41 25.38
CA SER A 320 -3.30 -25.22 25.68
C SER A 320 -2.45 -24.19 26.41
N LYS A 321 -2.76 -22.91 26.17
CA LYS A 321 -2.23 -21.79 26.95
C LYS A 321 -3.35 -21.14 27.74
N ARG A 322 -3.05 -20.76 28.97
CA ARG A 322 -3.97 -20.05 29.85
C ARG A 322 -3.73 -18.55 29.78
N ILE A 323 -4.81 -17.78 29.88
CA ILE A 323 -4.77 -16.34 30.11
C ILE A 323 -5.61 -16.05 31.35
N PHE A 324 -5.07 -15.27 32.27
CA PHE A 324 -5.85 -14.71 33.37
C PHE A 324 -6.64 -13.50 32.88
N ILE A 325 -7.96 -13.55 32.97
CA ILE A 325 -8.86 -12.46 32.60
C ILE A 325 -9.40 -11.83 33.86
N ASN A 326 -9.21 -10.52 34.00
CA ASN A 326 -9.83 -9.69 35.01
C ASN A 326 -10.82 -8.75 34.31
N VAL A 327 -12.12 -8.95 34.55
CA VAL A 327 -13.17 -8.05 34.08
C VAL A 327 -13.60 -7.16 35.24
N MET A 328 -13.30 -5.88 35.14
CA MET A 328 -13.70 -4.87 36.11
C MET A 328 -15.14 -4.43 35.85
N ASP A 329 -15.91 -4.18 36.90
CA ASP A 329 -17.09 -3.35 36.76
C ASP A 329 -16.62 -1.96 36.33
N GLY A 330 -17.09 -1.49 35.18
CA GLY A 330 -16.65 -0.20 34.66
C GLY A 330 -16.86 0.88 35.71
N ASP A 331 -15.87 1.75 35.88
CA ASP A 331 -15.98 2.90 36.78
C ASP A 331 -17.29 3.64 36.49
N GLU A 332 -18.05 3.98 37.54
CA GLU A 332 -19.23 4.85 37.44
C GLU A 332 -18.91 6.27 36.91
N ALA A 333 -17.66 6.53 36.51
CA ALA A 333 -17.17 7.77 35.95
C ALA A 333 -17.72 8.12 34.55
N ASP A 334 -18.31 7.17 33.83
CA ASP A 334 -18.99 7.43 32.54
C ASP A 334 -20.49 7.77 32.70
N LYS A 335 -20.99 8.03 33.93
CA LYS A 335 -22.33 8.61 34.18
C LYS A 335 -22.38 10.14 34.17
N GLU A 336 -21.25 10.82 34.00
CA GLU A 336 -21.20 12.28 33.83
C GLU A 336 -20.42 12.63 32.56
N ASN A 337 -21.12 12.66 31.42
CA ASN A 337 -21.09 13.73 30.40
C ASN A 337 -21.99 13.40 29.22
#